data_AF-A0AAP9ZZF0-F1
#
_entry.id   AF-A0AAP9ZZF0-F1
#
_cell.length_a   1.000
_cell.length_b   1.000
_cell.length_c   1.000
_cell.angle_alpha   90.00
_cell.angle_beta   90.00
_cell.angle_gamma   90.00
#
_symmetry.space_group_name_H-M   'P 1'
#
loop_
_entity.id
_entity.type
_entity.pdbx_description
1 polymer ?
#
loop_
_entity_poly.entity_id
_entity_poly.type
_entity_poly.pdbx_seq_one_letter_code
_entity_poly.pdbx_strand_id
1 'polypeptide(L)'
;MPKCQNTYERFHTPSDDIAAREVAAMSDEERARAKSVGSVHVRSWLAILVMPVAVGPAIPMLAYLLGMLAYRGTVDPAFDMDRAVSETAVTVIWVTALFIAAWIGLNWCVATYGTRQRYWREMPSNGHVELERHTLCSAIVVWSDDYDPEPLYVEEWIDGKLKSSMTGVRQWILARTSAGHWLVLDHRIAADGWGAPPTFPSETKRLIPRRELAIAFAPRTHIRIGLRWSGPAAPLTVTSYLLSHAECERLAAAAHHYAFFPPDQYGVVDPADADWVEELAAKALEREVPVDVAAGRALT
;
A
#
# COMPACT_ATOMS: atom_id res chain seq x y z
N MET A 1 -8.37 -13.56 16.48
CA MET A 1 -7.44 -12.53 15.93
C MET A 1 -7.59 -12.52 14.43
N PRO A 2 -7.90 -11.40 13.78
CA PRO A 2 -8.34 -11.40 12.40
C PRO A 2 -7.15 -11.66 11.48
N LYS A 3 -7.31 -12.61 10.55
CA LYS A 3 -6.28 -13.03 9.58
C LYS A 3 -5.62 -11.85 8.84
N CYS A 4 -6.33 -10.74 8.64
CA CYS A 4 -5.83 -9.56 7.93
C CYS A 4 -4.68 -8.83 8.64
N GLN A 5 -4.66 -8.79 9.98
CA GLN A 5 -3.62 -8.06 10.73
C GLN A 5 -2.26 -8.75 10.60
N ASN A 6 -2.26 -10.09 10.50
CA ASN A 6 -1.07 -10.90 10.26
C ASN A 6 -0.53 -10.69 8.83
N THR A 7 -1.40 -10.64 7.82
CA THR A 7 -1.00 -10.47 6.41
C THR A 7 -0.32 -9.12 6.18
N TYR A 8 -0.91 -8.02 6.67
CA TYR A 8 -0.32 -6.69 6.56
C TYR A 8 1.03 -6.61 7.27
N GLU A 9 1.11 -7.12 8.50
CA GLU A 9 2.38 -7.12 9.24
C GLU A 9 3.45 -7.94 8.52
N ARG A 10 3.09 -9.11 7.99
CA ARG A 10 4.03 -9.99 7.27
C ARG A 10 4.51 -9.37 5.96
N PHE A 11 3.63 -8.73 5.18
CA PHE A 11 4.00 -8.07 3.93
C PHE A 11 4.99 -6.92 4.13
N HIS A 12 4.83 -6.16 5.22
CA HIS A 12 5.68 -5.02 5.55
C HIS A 12 6.92 -5.37 6.41
N THR A 13 7.13 -6.65 6.75
CA THR A 13 8.27 -7.11 7.55
C THR A 13 9.22 -7.90 6.65
N PRO A 14 10.56 -7.70 6.78
CA PRO A 14 11.51 -8.49 6.00
C PRO A 14 11.38 -9.99 6.30
N SER A 15 11.47 -10.83 5.27
CA SER A 15 11.37 -12.29 5.37
C SER A 15 12.55 -13.00 4.73
N ASP A 16 13.08 -14.02 5.40
CA ASP A 16 14.16 -14.86 4.85
C ASP A 16 13.69 -15.80 3.73
N ASP A 17 12.38 -16.04 3.64
CA ASP A 17 11.75 -16.84 2.58
C ASP A 17 11.85 -16.16 1.20
N ILE A 18 12.06 -14.84 1.17
CA ILE A 18 12.21 -14.08 -0.08
C ILE A 18 13.61 -14.34 -0.63
N ALA A 19 13.67 -14.89 -1.83
CA ALA A 19 14.92 -15.20 -2.51
C ALA A 19 15.83 -13.96 -2.58
N ALA A 20 17.14 -14.18 -2.40
CA ALA A 20 18.12 -13.11 -2.51
C ALA A 20 18.13 -12.53 -3.93
N ARG A 21 17.98 -11.22 -4.02
CA ARG A 21 18.05 -10.44 -5.26
C ARG A 21 19.39 -9.71 -5.36
N GLU A 22 19.68 -9.14 -6.51
CA GLU A 22 20.87 -8.31 -6.70
C GLU A 22 20.81 -7.08 -5.79
N VAL A 23 21.87 -6.81 -5.03
CA VAL A 23 21.94 -5.63 -4.15
C VAL A 23 22.57 -4.46 -4.90
N ALA A 24 21.92 -3.30 -4.84
CA ALA A 24 22.42 -2.06 -5.43
C ALA A 24 22.26 -0.86 -4.49
N ALA A 25 23.10 0.16 -4.66
CA ALA A 25 22.97 1.41 -3.93
C ALA A 25 21.68 2.15 -4.33
N MET A 26 21.02 2.77 -3.37
CA MET A 26 19.83 3.60 -3.58
C MET A 26 20.16 4.87 -4.38
N SER A 27 19.26 5.24 -5.29
CA SER A 27 19.18 6.61 -5.81
C SER A 27 18.61 7.57 -4.76
N ASP A 28 18.73 8.88 -4.99
CA ASP A 28 18.15 9.87 -4.09
C ASP A 28 16.61 9.79 -4.04
N GLU A 29 15.97 9.48 -5.16
CA GLU A 29 14.52 9.26 -5.24
C GLU A 29 14.12 8.02 -4.42
N GLU A 30 14.83 6.90 -4.60
CA GLU A 30 14.58 5.67 -3.85
C GLU A 30 14.78 5.88 -2.35
N ARG A 31 15.81 6.63 -1.95
CA ARG A 31 16.04 7.01 -0.55
C ARG A 31 14.91 7.88 -0.01
N ALA A 32 14.37 8.80 -0.81
CA ALA A 32 13.23 9.61 -0.40
C ALA A 32 11.96 8.76 -0.26
N ARG A 33 11.69 7.84 -1.20
CA ARG A 33 10.54 6.92 -1.15
C ARG A 33 10.64 5.98 0.04
N ALA A 34 11.84 5.45 0.31
CA ALA A 34 12.15 4.69 1.53
C ALA A 34 11.79 5.46 2.81
N LYS A 35 12.14 6.76 2.89
CA LYS A 35 11.77 7.60 4.04
C LYS A 35 10.27 7.80 4.14
N SER A 36 9.58 8.02 3.01
CA SER A 36 8.13 8.19 3.01
C SER A 36 7.41 6.93 3.48
N VAL A 37 7.70 5.78 2.87
CA VAL A 37 7.15 4.48 3.29
C VAL A 37 7.46 4.20 4.76
N GLY A 38 8.70 4.47 5.19
CA GLY A 38 9.10 4.30 6.57
C GLY A 38 8.35 5.22 7.54
N SER A 39 7.95 6.42 7.13
CA SER A 39 7.24 7.36 8.00
C SER A 39 5.88 6.83 8.48
N VAL A 40 5.21 6.01 7.68
CA VAL A 40 3.94 5.36 8.02
C VAL A 40 4.13 4.26 9.07
N HIS A 41 5.32 3.66 9.12
CA HIS A 41 5.65 2.57 10.03
C HIS A 41 6.41 3.01 11.28
N VAL A 42 6.95 4.24 11.31
CA VAL A 42 7.74 4.75 12.42
C VAL A 42 6.83 5.38 13.49
N ARG A 43 7.37 5.48 14.71
CA ARG A 43 6.76 6.02 15.93
C ARG A 43 5.95 7.31 15.68
N SER A 44 4.64 7.19 15.55
CA SER A 44 3.71 8.33 15.60
C SER A 44 3.24 8.54 17.03
N TRP A 45 3.70 9.62 17.67
CA TRP A 45 3.27 9.97 19.04
C TRP A 45 1.75 10.21 19.10
N LEU A 46 1.18 10.73 18.02
CA LEU A 46 -0.26 10.88 17.85
C LEU A 46 -0.95 9.52 17.91
N ALA A 47 -0.48 8.53 17.16
CA ALA A 47 -1.06 7.18 17.21
C ALA A 47 -0.91 6.54 18.61
N ILE A 48 0.20 6.78 19.30
CA ILE A 48 0.46 6.23 20.64
C ILE A 48 -0.43 6.87 21.72
N LEU A 49 -0.73 8.17 21.62
CA LEU A 49 -1.44 8.91 22.67
C LEU A 49 -2.92 9.13 22.37
N VAL A 50 -3.30 9.38 21.12
CA VAL A 50 -4.68 9.79 20.77
C VAL A 50 -5.68 8.68 21.07
N MET A 51 -5.42 7.45 20.63
CA MET A 51 -6.34 6.32 20.86
C MET A 51 -6.57 6.00 22.34
N PRO A 52 -5.51 5.83 23.18
CA PRO A 52 -5.73 5.55 24.60
C PRO A 52 -6.34 6.74 25.34
N VAL A 53 -6.09 7.99 24.94
CA VAL A 53 -6.73 9.15 25.60
C VAL A 53 -8.19 9.29 25.19
N ALA A 54 -8.52 9.09 23.91
CA ALA A 54 -9.88 9.27 23.40
C ALA A 54 -10.81 8.11 23.75
N VAL A 55 -10.33 6.86 23.64
CA VAL A 55 -11.15 5.64 23.77
C VAL A 55 -10.81 4.87 25.04
N GLY A 56 -9.59 5.02 25.56
CA GLY A 56 -9.14 4.30 26.75
C GLY A 56 -9.96 4.54 28.02
N PRO A 57 -10.61 5.70 28.24
CA PRO A 57 -11.55 5.86 29.34
C PRO A 57 -12.87 5.10 29.19
N ALA A 58 -13.34 4.91 27.95
CA ALA A 58 -14.62 4.25 27.70
C ALA A 58 -14.54 2.74 27.94
N ILE A 59 -13.39 2.10 27.64
CA ILE A 59 -13.25 0.64 27.70
C ILE A 59 -13.39 0.09 29.13
N PRO A 60 -12.64 0.56 30.16
CA PRO A 60 -12.81 0.10 31.53
C PRO A 60 -14.20 0.38 32.09
N MET A 61 -14.78 1.53 31.73
CA MET A 61 -16.13 1.90 32.17
C MET A 61 -17.19 0.97 31.59
N LEU A 62 -17.14 0.68 30.28
CA LEU A 62 -18.05 -0.26 29.63
C LEU A 62 -17.88 -1.68 30.19
N ALA A 63 -16.64 -2.15 30.38
CA ALA A 63 -16.37 -3.45 30.96
C ALA A 63 -16.92 -3.56 32.40
N TYR A 64 -16.77 -2.50 33.20
CA TYR A 64 -17.30 -2.44 34.55
C TYR A 64 -18.84 -2.48 34.57
N LEU A 65 -19.50 -1.67 33.73
CA LEU A 65 -20.97 -1.65 33.61
C LEU A 65 -21.51 -3.01 33.15
N LEU A 66 -20.91 -3.62 32.13
CA LEU A 66 -21.30 -4.94 31.64
C LEU A 66 -21.08 -6.02 32.70
N GLY A 67 -19.99 -5.95 33.46
CA GLY A 67 -19.69 -6.87 34.56
C GLY A 67 -20.75 -6.79 35.67
N MET A 68 -21.15 -5.57 36.08
CA MET A 68 -22.21 -5.38 37.07
C MET A 68 -23.57 -5.88 36.56
N LEU A 69 -23.89 -5.63 35.28
CA LEU A 69 -25.13 -6.08 34.67
C LEU A 69 -25.21 -7.62 34.63
N ALA A 70 -24.09 -8.27 34.27
CA ALA A 70 -23.97 -9.73 34.30
C ALA A 70 -24.07 -10.28 35.73
N TYR A 71 -23.39 -9.65 36.71
CA TYR A 71 -23.46 -10.04 38.12
C TYR A 71 -24.90 -9.96 38.66
N ARG A 72 -25.60 -8.86 38.37
CA ARG A 72 -27.01 -8.70 38.75
C ARG A 72 -27.90 -9.75 38.10
N GLY A 73 -27.70 -10.03 36.82
CA GLY A 73 -28.51 -11.00 36.07
C GLY A 73 -28.29 -12.46 36.48
N THR A 74 -27.13 -12.80 37.04
CA THR A 74 -26.72 -14.20 37.27
C THR A 74 -26.49 -14.58 38.74
N VAL A 75 -26.16 -13.62 39.60
CA VAL A 75 -25.76 -13.87 40.99
C VAL A 75 -26.72 -13.20 41.98
N ASP A 76 -26.96 -11.89 41.85
CA ASP A 76 -27.81 -11.14 42.77
C ASP A 76 -28.76 -10.15 42.03
N PRO A 77 -30.01 -10.55 41.77
CA PRO A 77 -31.00 -9.70 41.08
C PRO A 77 -31.35 -8.39 41.79
N ALA A 78 -31.16 -8.35 43.12
CA ALA A 78 -31.45 -7.18 43.96
C ALA A 78 -30.26 -6.21 44.07
N PHE A 79 -29.14 -6.51 43.40
CA PHE A 79 -27.94 -5.68 43.41
C PHE A 79 -28.22 -4.23 42.99
N ASP A 80 -27.91 -3.30 43.89
CA ASP A 80 -28.02 -1.85 43.67
C ASP A 80 -26.80 -1.32 42.92
N MET A 81 -26.97 -1.12 41.62
CA MET A 81 -25.91 -0.64 40.73
C MET A 81 -25.54 0.82 41.01
N ASP A 82 -26.48 1.67 41.41
CA ASP A 82 -26.24 3.11 41.61
C ASP A 82 -25.34 3.33 42.82
N ARG A 83 -25.58 2.58 43.89
CA ARG A 83 -24.72 2.56 45.06
C ARG A 83 -23.32 2.02 44.74
N ALA A 84 -23.23 0.92 43.99
CA ALA A 84 -21.97 0.32 43.61
C ALA A 84 -21.09 1.25 42.76
N VAL A 85 -21.69 2.00 41.81
CA VAL A 85 -20.98 3.01 41.00
C VAL A 85 -20.43 4.13 41.88
N SER A 86 -21.23 4.63 42.84
CA SER A 86 -20.81 5.69 43.76
C SER A 86 -19.62 5.27 44.63
N GLU A 87 -19.67 4.04 45.18
CA GLU A 87 -18.63 3.54 46.09
C GLU A 87 -17.31 3.17 45.36
N THR A 88 -17.34 2.93 44.05
CA THR A 88 -16.19 2.45 43.26
C THR A 88 -15.59 3.49 42.31
N ALA A 89 -16.17 4.70 42.23
CA ALA A 89 -15.76 5.73 41.27
C ALA A 89 -14.25 6.03 41.28
N VAL A 90 -13.65 6.16 42.48
CA VAL A 90 -12.20 6.40 42.63
C VAL A 90 -11.37 5.22 42.09
N THR A 91 -11.82 4.00 42.35
CA THR A 91 -11.18 2.78 41.87
C THR A 91 -11.22 2.69 40.34
N VAL A 92 -12.37 3.01 39.73
CA VAL A 92 -12.54 3.04 38.27
C VAL A 92 -11.60 4.06 37.61
N ILE A 93 -11.41 5.23 38.23
CA ILE A 93 -10.44 6.24 37.76
C ILE A 93 -9.02 5.68 37.75
N TRP A 94 -8.58 5.04 38.84
CA TRP A 94 -7.25 4.45 38.92
C TRP A 94 -7.03 3.30 37.93
N VAL A 95 -8.01 2.41 37.79
CA VAL A 95 -7.97 1.32 36.80
C VAL A 95 -7.87 1.89 35.39
N THR A 96 -8.62 2.95 35.09
CA THR A 96 -8.56 3.64 33.80
C THR A 96 -7.19 4.25 33.55
N ALA A 97 -6.62 4.96 34.53
CA ALA A 97 -5.29 5.54 34.41
C ALA A 97 -4.21 4.46 34.19
N LEU A 98 -4.30 3.34 34.93
CA LEU A 98 -3.39 2.21 34.75
C LEU A 98 -3.52 1.58 33.36
N PHE A 99 -4.74 1.41 32.86
CA PHE A 99 -5.01 0.90 31.52
C PHE A 99 -4.37 1.79 30.45
N ILE A 100 -4.56 3.10 30.54
CA ILE A 100 -3.96 4.08 29.62
C ILE A 100 -2.43 4.01 29.71
N ALA A 101 -1.85 3.98 30.91
CA ALA A 101 -0.41 3.89 31.10
C ALA A 101 0.17 2.58 30.51
N ALA A 102 -0.49 1.45 30.74
CA ALA A 102 -0.11 0.16 30.16
C ALA A 102 -0.21 0.17 28.63
N TRP A 103 -1.26 0.77 28.07
CA TRP A 103 -1.44 0.91 26.61
C TRP A 103 -0.33 1.75 25.99
N ILE A 104 -0.02 2.90 26.59
CA ILE A 104 1.07 3.78 26.15
C ILE A 104 2.40 3.04 26.23
N GLY A 105 2.68 2.35 27.34
CA GLY A 105 3.89 1.57 27.53
C GLY A 105 4.07 0.47 26.48
N LEU A 106 3.00 -0.29 26.20
CA LEU A 106 3.01 -1.34 25.18
C LEU A 106 3.28 -0.76 23.78
N ASN A 107 2.57 0.30 23.38
CA ASN A 107 2.74 0.92 22.07
C ASN A 107 4.12 1.57 21.92
N TRP A 108 4.66 2.14 23.00
CA TRP A 108 6.03 2.63 23.02
C TRP A 108 7.06 1.51 22.84
N CYS A 109 6.87 0.36 23.51
CA CYS A 109 7.72 -0.80 23.33
C CYS A 109 7.67 -1.31 21.88
N VAL A 110 6.48 -1.47 21.31
CA VAL A 110 6.29 -1.90 19.91
C VAL A 110 6.93 -0.90 18.94
N ALA A 111 6.73 0.39 19.15
CA ALA A 111 7.33 1.42 18.30
C ALA A 111 8.87 1.44 18.38
N THR A 112 9.44 1.08 19.54
CA THR A 112 10.89 1.12 19.77
C THR A 112 11.58 -0.15 19.30
N TYR A 113 11.03 -1.31 19.66
CA TYR A 113 11.67 -2.62 19.51
C TYR A 113 11.02 -3.53 18.46
N GLY A 114 9.87 -3.15 17.90
CA GLY A 114 9.22 -3.94 16.86
C GLY A 114 10.10 -4.09 15.62
N THR A 115 10.22 -5.33 15.13
CA THR A 115 11.10 -5.69 14.01
C THR A 115 10.82 -4.83 12.77
N ARG A 116 9.54 -4.68 12.41
CA ARG A 116 9.09 -3.83 11.29
C ARG A 116 9.49 -2.38 11.49
N GLN A 117 9.21 -1.81 12.65
CA GLN A 117 9.48 -0.40 12.95
C GLN A 117 10.98 -0.10 12.94
N ARG A 118 11.80 -1.02 13.46
CA ARG A 118 13.27 -0.91 13.41
C ARG A 118 13.76 -0.99 11.98
N TYR A 119 13.31 -1.98 11.21
CA TYR A 119 13.66 -2.15 9.82
C TYR A 119 13.39 -0.88 9.00
N TRP A 120 12.16 -0.37 9.03
CA TRP A 120 11.79 0.83 8.26
C TRP A 120 12.47 2.12 8.73
N ARG A 121 12.90 2.19 10.00
CA ARG A 121 13.70 3.30 10.52
C ARG A 121 15.12 3.30 9.95
N GLU A 122 15.73 2.12 9.86
CA GLU A 122 17.13 1.95 9.44
C GLU A 122 17.30 1.86 7.91
N MET A 123 16.27 1.37 7.21
CA MET A 123 16.31 1.11 5.78
C MET A 123 16.77 2.32 4.93
N PRO A 124 16.29 3.57 5.15
CA PRO A 124 16.76 4.71 4.37
C PRO A 124 18.23 5.07 4.61
N SER A 125 18.77 4.80 5.81
CA SER A 125 20.18 5.02 6.14
C SER A 125 21.08 3.88 5.65
N ASN A 126 20.55 2.66 5.58
CA ASN A 126 21.27 1.51 5.03
C ASN A 126 21.63 1.75 3.56
N GLY A 127 20.77 2.44 2.80
CA GLY A 127 21.14 2.98 1.48
C GLY A 127 21.24 1.95 0.35
N HIS A 128 20.69 0.75 0.52
CA HIS A 128 20.69 -0.32 -0.47
C HIS A 128 19.28 -0.81 -0.78
N VAL A 129 19.06 -1.22 -2.03
CA VAL A 129 17.82 -1.85 -2.53
C VAL A 129 18.17 -3.19 -3.18
N GLU A 130 17.16 -4.05 -3.26
CA GLU A 130 17.22 -5.30 -3.99
C GLU A 130 16.59 -5.12 -5.38
N LEU A 131 17.29 -5.53 -6.43
CA LEU A 131 16.86 -5.37 -7.82
C LEU A 131 16.37 -6.70 -8.38
N GLU A 132 15.19 -6.65 -8.99
CA GLU A 132 14.66 -7.71 -9.82
C GLU A 132 14.61 -7.23 -11.28
N ARG A 133 15.24 -7.98 -12.19
CA ARG A 133 15.45 -7.56 -13.57
C ARG A 133 14.50 -8.26 -14.51
N HIS A 134 13.91 -7.50 -15.42
CA HIS A 134 13.05 -8.00 -16.49
C HIS A 134 13.47 -7.37 -17.82
N THR A 135 13.34 -8.15 -18.89
CA THR A 135 13.45 -7.65 -20.25
C THR A 135 12.06 -7.65 -20.88
N LEU A 136 11.57 -6.47 -21.24
CA LEU A 136 10.25 -6.28 -21.84
C LEU A 136 10.34 -6.48 -23.36
N CYS A 137 9.56 -7.42 -23.88
CA CYS A 137 9.42 -7.69 -25.30
C CYS A 137 8.33 -6.82 -25.93
N SER A 138 7.23 -6.60 -25.22
CA SER A 138 6.12 -5.74 -25.59
C SER A 138 5.44 -5.20 -24.34
N ALA A 139 4.77 -4.06 -24.47
CA ALA A 139 4.00 -3.45 -23.40
C ALA A 139 2.73 -2.80 -23.95
N ILE A 140 1.63 -2.91 -23.20
CA ILE A 140 0.34 -2.30 -23.50
C ILE A 140 -0.06 -1.43 -22.31
N VAL A 141 -0.49 -0.22 -22.58
CA VAL A 141 -0.99 0.70 -21.55
C VAL A 141 -2.51 0.63 -21.50
N VAL A 142 -3.05 0.36 -20.31
CA VAL A 142 -4.47 0.51 -19.99
C VAL A 142 -4.63 1.45 -18.79
N TRP A 143 -5.82 2.00 -18.60
CA TRP A 143 -6.07 3.06 -17.62
C TRP A 143 -7.13 2.64 -16.64
N SER A 144 -7.07 3.11 -15.39
CA SER A 144 -8.21 3.06 -14.49
C SER A 144 -8.41 4.42 -13.85
N ASP A 145 -9.67 4.72 -13.54
CA ASP A 145 -10.00 5.84 -12.65
C ASP A 145 -9.50 5.49 -11.24
N ASP A 146 -8.81 6.42 -10.58
CA ASP A 146 -8.26 6.24 -9.24
C ASP A 146 -9.25 6.73 -8.18
N TYR A 147 -10.53 6.35 -8.33
CA TYR A 147 -11.59 6.66 -7.36
C TYR A 147 -11.48 5.73 -6.14
N ASP A 148 -10.44 5.95 -5.33
CA ASP A 148 -10.32 5.41 -3.98
C ASP A 148 -10.80 6.50 -2.98
N PRO A 149 -11.83 6.25 -2.14
CA PRO A 149 -12.32 7.24 -1.18
C PRO A 149 -11.32 7.64 -0.08
N GLU A 150 -10.15 6.98 0.06
CA GLU A 150 -9.04 7.37 0.97
C GLU A 150 -7.65 7.11 0.35
N PRO A 151 -6.58 7.72 0.90
CA PRO A 151 -6.07 9.02 0.48
C PRO A 151 -5.73 9.10 -1.02
N LEU A 152 -6.31 10.13 -1.64
CA LEU A 152 -6.18 10.60 -3.02
C LEU A 152 -4.81 11.17 -3.37
N TYR A 153 -3.70 10.66 -2.82
CA TYR A 153 -2.39 11.27 -3.02
C TYR A 153 -1.38 10.33 -3.68
N VAL A 154 -0.64 10.88 -4.63
CA VAL A 154 0.53 10.27 -5.26
C VAL A 154 1.78 11.07 -4.90
N GLU A 155 2.86 10.38 -4.61
CA GLU A 155 4.16 11.01 -4.42
C GLU A 155 4.92 11.08 -5.74
N GLU A 156 5.14 12.31 -6.19
CA GLU A 156 5.90 12.62 -7.41
C GLU A 156 7.29 13.10 -7.04
N TRP A 157 8.30 12.63 -7.78
CA TRP A 157 9.66 13.11 -7.68
C TRP A 157 9.84 14.36 -8.55
N ILE A 158 9.89 15.53 -7.93
CA ILE A 158 9.95 16.83 -8.62
C ILE A 158 11.03 17.68 -7.95
N ASP A 159 11.95 18.21 -8.75
CA ASP A 159 13.06 19.07 -8.30
C ASP A 159 13.91 18.44 -7.17
N GLY A 160 14.15 17.13 -7.24
CA GLY A 160 14.95 16.41 -6.23
C GLY A 160 14.24 16.17 -4.89
N LYS A 161 12.91 16.29 -4.85
CA LYS A 161 12.10 16.04 -3.64
C LYS A 161 10.82 15.27 -3.99
N LEU A 162 10.32 14.49 -3.05
CA LEU A 162 8.97 13.95 -3.14
C LEU A 162 7.96 15.04 -2.78
N LYS A 163 7.01 15.28 -3.67
CA LYS A 163 5.87 16.16 -3.46
C LYS A 163 4.60 15.32 -3.53
N SER A 164 3.67 15.57 -2.62
CA SER A 164 2.37 14.93 -2.60
C SER A 164 1.42 15.70 -3.51
N SER A 165 0.87 15.02 -4.51
CA SER A 165 -0.10 15.57 -5.46
C SER A 165 -1.38 14.74 -5.39
N MET A 166 -2.53 15.33 -5.75
CA MET A 166 -3.74 14.53 -5.85
C MET A 166 -3.62 13.52 -6.99
N THR A 167 -4.06 12.28 -6.79
CA THR A 167 -4.14 11.27 -7.85
C THR A 167 -5.41 11.48 -8.69
N GLY A 168 -5.34 11.17 -9.99
CA GLY A 168 -6.49 11.29 -10.89
C GLY A 168 -6.73 10.04 -11.72
N VAL A 169 -5.68 9.53 -12.35
CA VAL A 169 -5.76 8.34 -13.21
C VAL A 169 -4.58 7.43 -12.87
N ARG A 170 -4.81 6.12 -12.93
CA ARG A 170 -3.75 5.13 -12.81
C ARG A 170 -3.44 4.55 -14.19
N GLN A 171 -2.16 4.57 -14.54
CA GLN A 171 -1.62 3.89 -15.69
C GLN A 171 -1.23 2.47 -15.29
N TRP A 172 -1.76 1.49 -15.99
CA TRP A 172 -1.37 0.09 -15.88
C TRP A 172 -0.59 -0.30 -17.12
N ILE A 173 0.55 -0.95 -16.94
CA ILE A 173 1.42 -1.40 -18.02
C ILE A 173 1.44 -2.92 -17.98
N LEU A 174 0.79 -3.53 -18.97
CA LEU A 174 0.78 -4.97 -19.19
C LEU A 174 1.95 -5.31 -20.12
N ALA A 175 3.00 -5.90 -19.60
CA ALA A 175 4.22 -6.17 -20.36
C ALA A 175 4.49 -7.67 -20.49
N ARG A 176 4.84 -8.11 -21.69
CA ARG A 176 5.34 -9.47 -21.91
C ARG A 176 6.85 -9.47 -21.73
N THR A 177 7.35 -10.35 -20.88
CA THR A 177 8.78 -10.48 -20.62
C THR A 177 9.43 -11.50 -21.55
N SER A 178 10.76 -11.43 -21.71
CA SER A 178 11.55 -12.44 -22.44
C SER A 178 11.48 -13.84 -21.80
N ALA A 179 11.17 -13.91 -20.51
CA ALA A 179 10.94 -15.15 -19.78
C ALA A 179 9.56 -15.78 -20.09
N GLY A 180 8.71 -15.10 -20.86
CA GLY A 180 7.40 -15.62 -21.24
C GLY A 180 6.29 -15.39 -20.22
N HIS A 181 6.53 -14.61 -19.17
CA HIS A 181 5.51 -14.22 -18.20
C HIS A 181 4.95 -12.82 -18.49
N TRP A 182 3.71 -12.58 -18.02
CA TRP A 182 3.13 -11.24 -17.94
C TRP A 182 3.67 -10.53 -16.69
N LEU A 183 4.08 -9.28 -16.88
CA LEU A 183 4.46 -8.34 -15.84
C LEU A 183 3.48 -7.16 -15.87
N VAL A 184 2.84 -6.87 -14.75
CA VAL A 184 1.96 -5.72 -14.58
C VAL A 184 2.65 -4.71 -13.69
N LEU A 185 2.72 -3.47 -14.18
CA LEU A 185 3.19 -2.33 -13.41
C LEU A 185 2.06 -1.33 -13.26
N ASP A 186 1.86 -0.85 -12.05
CA ASP A 186 0.99 0.27 -11.77
C ASP A 186 1.81 1.57 -11.60
N HIS A 187 1.30 2.67 -12.15
CA HIS A 187 1.84 4.02 -12.02
C HIS A 187 0.68 4.99 -11.80
N ARG A 188 0.57 5.55 -10.60
CA ARG A 188 -0.42 6.58 -10.28
C ARG A 188 0.03 7.92 -10.86
N ILE A 189 -0.88 8.66 -11.47
CA ILE A 189 -0.59 9.93 -12.12
C ILE A 189 -1.33 11.05 -11.40
N ALA A 190 -0.62 12.13 -11.12
CA ALA A 190 -1.20 13.28 -10.46
C ALA A 190 -2.26 13.96 -11.35
N ALA A 191 -3.42 14.20 -10.76
CA ALA A 191 -4.53 14.93 -11.35
C ALA A 191 -4.14 16.38 -11.66
N ASP A 192 -4.62 16.87 -12.80
CA ASP A 192 -4.53 18.29 -13.15
C ASP A 192 -5.71 19.12 -12.60
N GLY A 193 -6.76 18.47 -12.08
CA GLY A 193 -7.95 19.14 -11.52
C GLY A 193 -8.91 18.19 -10.82
N TRP A 194 -9.80 18.74 -9.98
CA TRP A 194 -10.75 17.98 -9.16
C TRP A 194 -12.03 17.63 -9.93
N GLY A 195 -12.51 16.39 -9.79
CA GLY A 195 -13.84 15.97 -10.25
C GLY A 195 -14.07 15.94 -11.76
N ALA A 196 -13.00 16.04 -12.56
CA ALA A 196 -13.09 15.89 -14.01
C ALA A 196 -13.13 14.40 -14.40
N PRO A 197 -13.84 14.03 -15.48
CA PRO A 197 -13.77 12.69 -16.03
C PRO A 197 -12.32 12.27 -16.33
N PRO A 198 -11.99 10.97 -16.26
CA PRO A 198 -10.64 10.49 -16.54
C PRO A 198 -10.26 10.80 -18.00
N THR A 199 -9.18 11.56 -18.16
CA THR A 199 -8.64 11.96 -19.48
C THR A 199 -7.20 11.52 -19.60
N PHE A 200 -6.69 11.49 -20.84
CA PHE A 200 -5.28 11.22 -21.09
C PHE A 200 -4.41 12.25 -20.37
N PRO A 201 -3.47 11.79 -19.50
CA PRO A 201 -2.51 12.67 -18.87
C PRO A 201 -1.47 13.15 -19.89
N SER A 202 -0.77 14.25 -19.58
CA SER A 202 0.30 14.75 -20.43
C SER A 202 1.39 13.70 -20.64
N GLU A 203 2.03 13.72 -21.82
CA GLU A 203 3.13 12.80 -22.14
C GLU A 203 4.23 12.78 -21.08
N THR A 204 4.52 13.94 -20.53
CA THR A 204 5.55 14.13 -19.50
C THR A 204 5.23 13.45 -18.18
N LYS A 205 3.96 13.13 -17.91
CA LYS A 205 3.52 12.41 -16.70
C LYS A 205 3.36 10.90 -16.93
N ARG A 206 3.26 10.47 -18.19
CA ARG A 206 3.10 9.07 -18.56
C ARG A 206 4.42 8.33 -18.36
N LEU A 207 4.33 7.14 -17.78
CA LEU A 207 5.46 6.24 -17.72
C LEU A 207 5.63 5.56 -19.09
N ILE A 208 6.77 5.79 -19.74
CA ILE A 208 7.12 5.18 -21.03
C ILE A 208 8.16 4.07 -20.77
N PRO A 209 7.79 2.79 -20.89
CA PRO A 209 8.69 1.68 -20.63
C PRO A 209 9.89 1.64 -21.57
N ARG A 210 11.04 1.24 -21.02
CA ARG A 210 12.21 0.82 -21.80
C ARG A 210 12.36 -0.70 -21.72
N ARG A 211 13.12 -1.29 -22.65
CA ARG A 211 13.27 -2.74 -22.74
C ARG A 211 13.87 -3.36 -21.49
N GLU A 212 14.80 -2.68 -20.84
CA GLU A 212 15.41 -3.19 -19.61
C GLU A 212 14.77 -2.49 -18.42
N LEU A 213 14.18 -3.29 -17.53
CA LEU A 213 13.59 -2.85 -16.29
C LEU A 213 14.31 -3.53 -15.13
N ALA A 214 14.69 -2.75 -14.13
CA ALA A 214 14.97 -3.26 -12.80
C ALA A 214 13.97 -2.66 -11.80
N ILE A 215 13.17 -3.52 -11.18
CA ILE A 215 12.29 -3.13 -10.08
C ILE A 215 13.13 -3.12 -8.80
N ALA A 216 13.20 -1.96 -8.14
CA ALA A 216 13.92 -1.81 -6.89
C ALA A 216 12.97 -2.06 -5.71
N PHE A 217 13.27 -3.07 -4.92
CA PHE A 217 12.54 -3.46 -3.72
C PHE A 217 13.29 -3.06 -2.45
N ALA A 218 12.54 -2.79 -1.38
CA ALA A 218 13.12 -2.74 -0.05
C ALA A 218 13.64 -4.14 0.32
N PRO A 219 14.88 -4.28 0.81
CA PRO A 219 15.53 -5.58 0.98
C PRO A 219 14.68 -6.61 1.74
N ARG A 220 14.62 -7.84 1.22
CA ARG A 220 13.85 -8.95 1.82
C ARG A 220 12.36 -8.63 1.99
N THR A 221 11.79 -7.76 1.18
CA THR A 221 10.35 -7.48 1.14
C THR A 221 9.81 -7.46 -0.29
N HIS A 222 8.49 -7.37 -0.43
CA HIS A 222 7.82 -7.14 -1.72
C HIS A 222 7.48 -5.66 -1.96
N ILE A 223 7.99 -4.75 -1.13
CA ILE A 223 7.68 -3.32 -1.25
C ILE A 223 8.57 -2.69 -2.31
N ARG A 224 7.96 -2.30 -3.44
CA ARG A 224 8.63 -1.54 -4.49
C ARG A 224 8.97 -0.13 -4.01
N ILE A 225 10.25 0.23 -4.12
CA ILE A 225 10.81 1.54 -3.81
C ILE A 225 11.11 2.33 -5.08
N GLY A 226 11.30 1.68 -6.23
CA GLY A 226 11.56 2.38 -7.49
C GLY A 226 11.51 1.49 -8.73
N LEU A 227 11.58 2.13 -9.89
CA LEU A 227 11.70 1.50 -11.20
C LEU A 227 12.92 2.12 -11.90
N ARG A 228 13.87 1.28 -12.34
CA ARG A 228 15.04 1.72 -13.10
C ARG A 228 14.92 1.22 -14.53
N TRP A 229 14.92 2.15 -15.47
CA TRP A 229 14.77 1.87 -16.89
C TRP A 229 16.10 2.06 -17.63
N SER A 230 16.47 1.11 -18.47
CA SER A 230 17.66 1.20 -19.33
C SER A 230 17.40 0.62 -20.72
N GLY A 231 18.39 0.79 -21.61
CA GLY A 231 18.29 0.31 -22.99
C GLY A 231 17.35 1.15 -23.88
N PRO A 232 16.99 0.59 -25.06
CA PRO A 232 16.08 1.25 -26.01
C PRO A 232 14.63 1.23 -25.52
N ALA A 233 13.77 2.03 -26.16
CA ALA A 233 12.33 2.00 -25.90
C ALA A 233 11.77 0.58 -26.11
N ALA A 234 10.90 0.14 -25.19
CA ALA A 234 10.15 -1.09 -25.41
C ALA A 234 9.08 -0.84 -26.48
N PRO A 235 8.73 -1.84 -27.32
CA PRO A 235 7.54 -1.77 -28.14
C PRO A 235 6.33 -1.53 -27.24
N LEU A 236 5.71 -0.36 -27.37
CA LEU A 236 4.65 0.12 -26.50
C LEU A 236 3.42 0.45 -27.34
N THR A 237 2.28 -0.13 -26.98
CA THR A 237 0.98 0.27 -27.50
C THR A 237 0.23 1.04 -26.44
N VAL A 238 -0.15 2.28 -26.75
CA VAL A 238 -1.01 3.09 -25.88
C VAL A 238 -2.46 2.87 -26.30
N THR A 239 -3.33 2.57 -25.35
CA THR A 239 -4.77 2.39 -25.62
C THR A 239 -5.57 3.50 -24.93
N SER A 240 -6.80 3.75 -25.35
CA SER A 240 -7.75 4.57 -24.58
C SER A 240 -8.59 3.75 -23.62
N TYR A 241 -8.27 2.46 -23.45
CA TYR A 241 -9.08 1.52 -22.70
C TYR A 241 -9.12 1.88 -21.21
N LEU A 242 -10.30 2.25 -20.73
CA LEU A 242 -10.58 2.45 -19.32
C LEU A 242 -11.10 1.15 -18.70
N LEU A 243 -10.31 0.59 -17.79
CA LEU A 243 -10.68 -0.57 -16.99
C LEU A 243 -11.95 -0.28 -16.20
N SER A 244 -12.89 -1.22 -16.24
CA SER A 244 -13.98 -1.25 -15.27
C SER A 244 -13.45 -1.51 -13.86
N HIS A 245 -14.23 -1.18 -12.83
CA HIS A 245 -13.85 -1.43 -11.45
C HIS A 245 -13.50 -2.91 -11.19
N ALA A 246 -14.30 -3.84 -11.72
CA ALA A 246 -14.06 -5.27 -11.58
C ALA A 246 -12.78 -5.75 -12.30
N GLU A 247 -12.47 -5.19 -13.49
CA GLU A 247 -11.21 -5.48 -14.18
C GLU A 247 -10.00 -4.92 -13.41
N CYS A 248 -10.14 -3.75 -12.81
CA CYS A 248 -9.11 -3.14 -11.97
C CYS A 248 -8.83 -3.98 -10.71
N GLU A 249 -9.88 -4.41 -9.99
CA GLU A 249 -9.75 -5.29 -8.82
C GLU A 249 -9.10 -6.63 -9.19
N ARG A 250 -9.53 -7.24 -10.31
CA ARG A 250 -8.95 -8.51 -10.78
C ARG A 250 -7.50 -8.35 -11.24
N LEU A 251 -7.16 -7.26 -11.91
CA LEU A 251 -5.77 -6.98 -12.33
C LEU A 251 -4.86 -6.75 -11.12
N ALA A 252 -5.37 -6.01 -10.13
CA ALA A 252 -4.67 -5.83 -8.86
C ALA A 252 -4.51 -7.16 -8.12
N ALA A 253 -5.52 -8.03 -8.10
CA ALA A 253 -5.40 -9.35 -7.51
C ALA A 253 -4.39 -10.25 -8.24
N ALA A 254 -4.36 -10.20 -9.58
CA ALA A 254 -3.50 -11.05 -10.40
C ALA A 254 -2.00 -10.72 -10.28
N ALA A 255 -1.63 -9.47 -9.96
CA ALA A 255 -0.23 -9.03 -9.98
C ALA A 255 0.21 -8.14 -8.80
N HIS A 256 -0.73 -7.67 -7.98
CA HIS A 256 -0.49 -6.76 -6.85
C HIS A 256 -1.29 -7.17 -5.59
N HIS A 257 -1.57 -8.46 -5.38
CA HIS A 257 -2.37 -8.91 -4.26
C HIS A 257 -1.70 -8.65 -2.91
N TYR A 258 -2.50 -8.27 -1.91
CA TYR A 258 -2.10 -8.05 -0.51
C TYR A 258 -1.55 -9.30 0.19
N ALA A 259 -1.52 -10.46 -0.48
CA ALA A 259 -1.05 -11.74 0.05
C ALA A 259 0.19 -12.28 -0.68
N PHE A 260 1.01 -11.42 -1.30
CA PHE A 260 2.29 -11.85 -1.89
C PHE A 260 3.17 -12.50 -0.82
N PHE A 261 3.27 -13.82 -0.91
CA PHE A 261 4.23 -14.62 -0.17
C PHE A 261 4.98 -15.48 -1.17
N PRO A 262 6.28 -15.73 -0.97
CA PRO A 262 7.01 -16.69 -1.78
C PRO A 262 6.19 -17.99 -1.96
N PRO A 263 6.07 -18.51 -3.20
CA PRO A 263 6.90 -18.24 -4.38
C PRO A 263 6.47 -17.04 -5.27
N ASP A 264 5.42 -16.32 -4.92
CA ASP A 264 4.84 -15.27 -5.78
C ASP A 264 5.77 -14.05 -5.90
N GLN A 265 5.86 -13.47 -7.10
CA GLN A 265 6.71 -12.30 -7.41
C GLN A 265 5.88 -11.05 -7.68
N TYR A 266 6.11 -9.99 -6.91
CA TYR A 266 5.32 -8.76 -7.00
C TYR A 266 5.38 -8.15 -8.42
N GLY A 267 4.23 -7.94 -9.04
CA GLY A 267 4.09 -7.46 -10.40
C GLY A 267 4.12 -8.57 -11.46
N VAL A 268 4.55 -9.79 -11.16
CA VAL A 268 4.46 -10.92 -12.09
C VAL A 268 3.08 -11.56 -11.94
N VAL A 269 2.40 -11.78 -13.06
CA VAL A 269 1.07 -12.38 -13.08
C VAL A 269 1.16 -13.86 -12.76
N ASP A 270 0.31 -14.33 -11.84
CA ASP A 270 0.18 -15.76 -11.54
C ASP A 270 -0.22 -16.54 -12.82
N PRO A 271 0.36 -17.72 -13.08
CA PRO A 271 0.00 -18.54 -14.23
C PRO A 271 -1.51 -18.81 -14.39
N ALA A 272 -2.28 -18.86 -13.30
CA ALA A 272 -3.73 -19.06 -13.33
C ALA A 272 -4.52 -17.86 -13.89
N ASP A 273 -3.94 -16.65 -13.83
CA ASP A 273 -4.56 -15.43 -14.34
C ASP A 273 -3.95 -14.97 -15.68
N ALA A 274 -2.92 -15.66 -16.19
CA ALA A 274 -2.21 -15.28 -17.40
C ALA A 274 -3.11 -15.22 -18.65
N ASP A 275 -4.01 -16.19 -18.81
CA ASP A 275 -4.96 -16.24 -19.93
C ASP A 275 -5.94 -15.06 -19.88
N TRP A 276 -6.39 -14.70 -18.68
CA TRP A 276 -7.29 -13.57 -18.49
C TRP A 276 -6.58 -12.22 -18.78
N VAL A 277 -5.32 -12.06 -18.38
CA VAL A 277 -4.53 -10.87 -18.73
C VAL A 277 -4.30 -10.78 -20.24
N GLU A 278 -4.13 -11.91 -20.91
CA GLU A 278 -4.00 -11.97 -22.37
C GLU A 278 -5.31 -11.56 -23.08
N GLU A 279 -6.46 -12.02 -22.60
CA GLU A 279 -7.77 -11.56 -23.07
C GLU A 279 -7.99 -10.07 -22.83
N LEU A 280 -7.62 -9.56 -21.65
CA LEU A 280 -7.69 -8.13 -21.33
C LEU A 280 -6.81 -7.30 -22.26
N ALA A 281 -5.59 -7.76 -22.54
CA ALA A 281 -4.68 -7.13 -23.48
C ALA A 281 -5.27 -7.10 -24.90
N ALA A 282 -5.82 -8.22 -25.39
CA ALA A 282 -6.47 -8.30 -26.70
C ALA A 282 -7.65 -7.32 -26.81
N LYS A 283 -8.51 -7.27 -25.78
CA LYS A 283 -9.64 -6.33 -25.70
C LYS A 283 -9.18 -4.87 -25.70
N ALA A 284 -8.09 -4.56 -25.00
CA ALA A 284 -7.55 -3.20 -24.95
C ALA A 284 -6.97 -2.74 -26.30
N LEU A 285 -6.38 -3.66 -27.08
CA LEU A 285 -5.83 -3.37 -28.40
C LEU A 285 -6.89 -2.95 -29.42
N GLU A 286 -8.16 -3.32 -29.23
CA GLU A 286 -9.28 -2.80 -30.04
C GLU A 286 -9.49 -1.28 -29.88
N ARG A 287 -8.90 -0.68 -28.84
CA ARG A 287 -8.94 0.76 -28.53
C ARG A 287 -7.56 1.40 -28.58
N GLU A 288 -6.68 0.92 -29.46
CA GLU A 288 -5.36 1.52 -29.68
C GLU A 288 -5.49 2.99 -30.12
N VAL A 289 -4.57 3.80 -29.63
CA VAL A 289 -4.43 5.20 -29.99
C VAL A 289 -2.96 5.55 -30.26
N PRO A 290 -2.68 6.63 -31.01
CA PRO A 290 -1.31 7.10 -31.18
C PRO A 290 -0.61 7.34 -29.84
N VAL A 291 0.69 7.08 -29.78
CA VAL A 291 1.47 7.30 -28.55
C VAL A 291 1.42 8.77 -28.13
N ASP A 292 1.29 9.69 -29.08
CA ASP A 292 1.25 11.15 -28.93
C ASP A 292 -0.16 11.76 -28.77
N VAL A 293 -1.12 10.97 -28.27
CA VAL A 293 -2.47 11.47 -27.99
C VAL A 293 -2.44 12.71 -27.10
N ALA A 294 -3.13 13.76 -27.57
CA ALA A 294 -3.26 15.02 -26.87
C ALA A 294 -3.83 14.83 -25.46
N ALA A 295 -3.20 15.51 -24.49
CA ALA A 295 -3.69 15.58 -23.12
C ALA A 295 -5.13 16.10 -23.09
N GLY A 296 -5.94 15.58 -22.16
CA GLY A 296 -7.34 15.98 -22.00
C GLY A 296 -8.32 15.26 -22.94
N ARG A 297 -7.87 14.40 -23.85
CA ARG A 297 -8.77 13.48 -24.58
C ARG A 297 -9.41 12.49 -23.60
N ALA A 298 -10.70 12.22 -23.75
CA ALA A 298 -11.41 11.29 -22.88
C ALA A 298 -10.88 9.85 -23.01
N LEU A 299 -10.77 9.17 -21.88
CA LEU A 299 -10.60 7.71 -21.81
C LEU A 299 -11.96 7.04 -21.99
N THR A 300 -11.98 5.85 -22.61
CA THR A 300 -13.20 5.19 -23.12
C THR A 300 -13.23 3.70 -22.83
#